data_AF-A0A6P4IWP8-F1
#
_entry.id   AF-A0A6P4IWP8-F1
#
_cell.length_a   1.000
_cell.length_b   1.000
_cell.length_c   1.000
_cell.angle_alpha   90.00
_cell.angle_beta   90.00
_cell.angle_gamma   90.00
#
_symmetry.space_group_name_H-M   'P 1'
#
loop_
_entity.id
_entity.type
_entity.pdbx_description
1 polymer ?
#
loop_
_entity_poly.entity_id
_entity_poly.type
_entity_poly.pdbx_seq_one_letter_code
_entity_poly.pdbx_strand_id
1 'polypeptide(L)'
;MNSIPSQCLKGKVRMLYSAIILFSLALLKLQAAARPPAKFQLIGSRLFYIEKNTTVDWFEATRTCRRMNGVLATIRNQQELDLIVPKLEWDSKYWLFVNDLTQEGTFDSISFNPPFLNWRQGQPDNYNSNEDCVMIINNYMYDSVCDSKALFICERWDVTKRKEEESSSDELLIFNRTYVKGDF
;
A
#
# COMPACT_ATOMS: atom_id res chain seq x y z
N MET A 1 3.16 -41.42 -55.17
CA MET A 1 2.43 -40.45 -54.32
C MET A 1 2.30 -41.06 -52.93
N ASN A 2 3.13 -40.66 -51.97
CA ASN A 2 3.14 -41.27 -50.64
C ASN A 2 2.09 -40.60 -49.74
N SER A 3 0.92 -41.23 -49.64
CA SER A 3 -0.15 -40.85 -48.72
C SER A 3 0.25 -41.15 -47.27
N ILE A 4 0.32 -40.11 -46.44
CA ILE A 4 0.62 -40.22 -45.00
C ILE A 4 -0.52 -41.00 -44.33
N PRO A 5 -0.24 -42.05 -43.54
CA PRO A 5 -1.27 -42.85 -42.87
C PRO A 5 -2.13 -42.00 -41.92
N SER A 6 -3.45 -42.08 -42.07
CA SER A 6 -4.46 -41.34 -41.27
C SER A 6 -4.31 -41.52 -39.75
N GLN A 7 -3.72 -42.63 -39.32
CA GLN A 7 -3.42 -42.94 -37.91
C GLN A 7 -2.31 -42.03 -37.35
N CYS A 8 -1.34 -41.62 -38.17
CA CYS A 8 -0.28 -40.68 -37.78
C CYS A 8 -0.84 -39.26 -37.56
N LEU A 9 -1.86 -38.88 -38.33
CA LEU A 9 -2.53 -37.58 -38.20
C LEU A 9 -3.36 -37.50 -36.91
N LYS A 10 -4.10 -38.56 -36.57
CA LYS A 10 -4.88 -38.64 -35.32
C LYS A 10 -4.00 -38.58 -34.07
N GLY A 11 -2.80 -39.18 -34.11
CA GLY A 11 -1.82 -39.13 -33.02
C GLY A 11 -1.26 -37.72 -32.80
N LYS A 12 -0.92 -37.00 -33.88
CA LYS A 12 -0.45 -35.60 -33.82
C LYS A 12 -1.51 -34.66 -33.27
N VAL A 13 -2.75 -34.83 -33.70
CA VAL A 13 -3.89 -34.02 -33.22
C VAL A 13 -4.14 -34.25 -31.72
N ARG A 14 -4.10 -35.51 -31.25
CA ARG A 14 -4.21 -35.84 -29.81
C ARG A 14 -3.08 -35.23 -28.96
N MET A 15 -1.85 -35.26 -29.46
CA MET A 15 -0.71 -34.63 -28.77
C MET A 15 -0.84 -33.11 -28.68
N LEU A 16 -1.31 -32.45 -29.74
CA LEU A 16 -1.54 -31.01 -29.75
C LEU A 16 -2.66 -30.60 -28.78
N TYR A 17 -3.79 -31.32 -28.75
CA TYR A 17 -4.86 -31.07 -27.79
C TYR A 17 -4.40 -31.26 -26.33
N SER A 18 -3.60 -32.31 -26.07
CA SER A 18 -3.01 -32.54 -24.74
C SER A 18 -2.09 -31.38 -24.32
N ALA A 19 -1.21 -30.92 -25.20
CA ALA A 19 -0.30 -29.80 -24.94
C ALA A 19 -1.06 -28.49 -24.69
N ILE A 20 -2.12 -28.21 -25.46
CA ILE A 20 -2.97 -27.02 -25.28
C ILE A 20 -3.70 -27.07 -23.94
N ILE A 21 -4.24 -28.23 -23.55
CA ILE A 21 -4.91 -28.40 -22.24
C ILE A 21 -3.90 -28.22 -21.10
N LEU A 22 -2.71 -28.81 -21.20
CA LEU A 22 -1.67 -28.65 -20.18
C LEU A 22 -1.17 -27.20 -20.08
N PHE A 23 -1.00 -26.51 -21.21
CA PHE A 23 -0.63 -25.09 -21.24
C PHE A 23 -1.75 -24.21 -20.68
N SER A 24 -3.02 -24.47 -21.05
CA SER A 24 -4.18 -23.75 -20.52
C SER A 24 -4.36 -23.96 -19.02
N LEU A 25 -4.15 -25.18 -18.52
CA LEU A 25 -4.16 -25.50 -17.09
C LEU A 25 -2.96 -24.86 -16.37
N ALA A 26 -1.78 -24.80 -16.99
CA ALA A 26 -0.63 -24.09 -16.45
C ALA A 26 -0.87 -22.57 -16.39
N LEU A 27 -1.49 -21.98 -17.42
CA LEU A 27 -1.91 -20.58 -17.45
C LEU A 27 -2.99 -20.28 -16.40
N LEU A 28 -3.98 -21.16 -16.22
CA LEU A 28 -4.99 -21.04 -15.16
C LEU A 28 -4.36 -21.14 -13.76
N LYS A 29 -3.37 -22.01 -13.56
CA LYS A 29 -2.58 -22.09 -12.32
C LYS A 29 -1.70 -20.85 -12.09
N LEU A 30 -1.14 -20.27 -13.15
CA LEU A 30 -0.38 -19.01 -13.10
C LEU A 30 -1.28 -17.82 -12.75
N GLN A 31 -2.52 -17.78 -13.25
CA GLN A 31 -3.52 -16.76 -12.91
C GLN A 31 -4.05 -16.92 -11.48
N ALA A 32 -4.21 -18.15 -10.98
CA ALA A 32 -4.57 -18.42 -9.59
C ALA A 32 -3.44 -18.12 -8.59
N ALA A 33 -2.18 -18.10 -9.04
CA ALA A 33 -1.03 -17.67 -8.24
C ALA A 33 -0.88 -16.14 -8.13
N ALA A 34 -1.64 -15.37 -8.92
CA ALA A 34 -1.58 -13.91 -8.97
C ALA A 34 -2.70 -13.24 -8.16
N ARG A 35 -2.70 -13.46 -6.84
CA ARG A 35 -3.05 -12.45 -5.81
C ARG A 35 -2.76 -13.04 -4.42
N PRO A 36 -1.66 -12.63 -3.77
CA PRO A 36 -1.52 -12.80 -2.33
C PRO A 36 -2.75 -12.15 -1.65
N PRO A 37 -3.30 -12.74 -0.57
CA PRO A 37 -4.38 -12.10 0.19
C PRO A 37 -3.92 -10.70 0.60
N ALA A 38 -4.85 -9.74 0.50
CA ALA A 38 -4.59 -8.35 0.85
C ALA A 38 -4.06 -8.29 2.29
N LYS A 39 -2.74 -8.11 2.44
CA LYS A 39 -2.10 -7.89 3.75
C LYS A 39 -2.68 -6.64 4.43
N PHE A 40 -3.24 -5.72 3.65
CA PHE A 40 -3.83 -4.49 4.14
C PHE A 40 -5.28 -4.69 4.60
N GLN A 41 -5.61 -4.10 5.74
CA GLN A 41 -6.94 -4.03 6.34
C GLN A 41 -7.54 -2.65 6.09
N LEU A 42 -8.84 -2.58 5.82
CA LEU A 42 -9.53 -1.29 5.74
C LEU A 42 -9.76 -0.75 7.15
N ILE A 43 -9.18 0.41 7.45
CA ILE A 43 -9.37 1.15 8.71
C ILE A 43 -9.84 2.55 8.36
N GLY A 44 -11.07 2.88 8.77
CA GLY A 44 -11.74 4.10 8.31
C GLY A 44 -11.93 4.10 6.79
N SER A 45 -11.23 5.00 6.11
CA SER A 45 -11.33 5.21 4.65
C SER A 45 -10.11 4.73 3.85
N ARG A 46 -9.13 4.08 4.49
CA ARG A 46 -7.86 3.70 3.86
C ARG A 46 -7.43 2.31 4.24
N LEU A 47 -6.49 1.78 3.47
CA LEU A 47 -5.93 0.46 3.66
C LEU A 47 -4.62 0.56 4.45
N PHE A 48 -4.50 -0.21 5.53
CA PHE A 48 -3.31 -0.25 6.37
C PHE A 48 -2.78 -1.66 6.56
N TYR A 49 -1.45 -1.79 6.52
CA TYR A 49 -0.75 -2.99 6.97
C TYR A 49 0.02 -2.62 8.24
N ILE A 50 -0.18 -3.39 9.31
CA ILE A 50 0.51 -3.18 10.58
C ILE A 50 1.43 -4.40 10.78
N GLU A 51 2.74 -4.19 10.72
CA GLU A 51 3.72 -5.24 10.95
C GLU A 51 3.70 -5.69 12.43
N LYS A 52 3.86 -6.98 12.70
CA LYS A 52 3.74 -7.54 14.06
C LYS A 52 4.97 -8.32 14.51
N ASN A 53 5.83 -8.75 13.58
CA ASN A 53 6.86 -9.74 13.90
C ASN A 53 8.28 -9.27 13.58
N THR A 54 8.44 -8.34 12.64
CA THR A 54 9.77 -7.95 12.15
C THR A 54 10.02 -6.47 12.41
N THR A 55 11.05 -6.20 13.21
CA THR A 55 11.52 -4.83 13.42
C THR A 55 12.63 -4.49 12.43
N VAL A 56 12.60 -3.27 11.92
CA VAL A 56 13.54 -2.75 10.92
C VAL A 56 13.84 -1.28 11.21
N ASP A 57 14.86 -0.72 10.55
CA ASP A 57 15.08 0.74 10.54
C ASP A 57 14.04 1.45 9.68
N TRP A 58 13.95 2.78 9.84
CA TRP A 58 12.98 3.61 9.15
C TRP A 58 13.12 3.52 7.61
N PHE A 59 14.36 3.42 7.11
CA PHE A 59 14.64 3.32 5.68
C PHE A 59 14.16 1.99 5.10
N GLU A 60 14.40 0.87 5.80
CA GLU A 60 13.93 -0.44 5.38
C GLU A 60 12.41 -0.59 5.54
N ALA A 61 11.80 0.03 6.55
CA ALA A 61 10.35 0.13 6.67
C ALA A 61 9.75 0.82 5.43
N THR A 62 10.32 1.97 5.04
CA THR A 62 9.92 2.70 3.83
C THR A 62 10.07 1.84 2.57
N ARG A 63 11.22 1.15 2.40
CA ARG A 63 11.43 0.23 1.27
C ARG A 63 10.44 -0.94 1.28
N THR A 64 10.15 -1.50 2.44
CA THR A 64 9.22 -2.63 2.59
C THR A 64 7.80 -2.23 2.20
N CYS A 65 7.31 -1.09 2.68
CA CYS A 65 6.00 -0.59 2.27
C CYS A 65 5.92 -0.35 0.76
N ARG A 66 6.98 0.19 0.14
CA ARG A 66 7.06 0.35 -1.32
C ARG A 66 7.04 -0.98 -2.08
N ARG A 67 7.76 -2.01 -1.61
CA ARG A 67 7.71 -3.37 -2.20
C ARG A 67 6.32 -4.00 -2.08
N MET A 68 5.55 -3.60 -1.07
CA MET A 68 4.15 -3.95 -0.89
C MET A 68 3.20 -3.03 -1.65
N ASN A 69 3.70 -2.23 -2.62
CA ASN A 69 3.06 -1.11 -3.31
C ASN A 69 2.15 -0.20 -2.47
N GLY A 70 2.51 -0.04 -1.20
CA GLY A 70 2.06 1.05 -0.36
C GLY A 70 3.17 2.05 -0.11
N VAL A 71 2.96 2.89 0.89
CA VAL A 71 3.97 3.78 1.44
C VAL A 71 3.97 3.63 2.96
N LEU A 72 5.02 4.09 3.64
CA LEU A 72 5.01 4.14 5.09
C LEU A 72 3.90 5.11 5.53
N ALA A 73 3.20 4.80 6.62
CA ALA A 73 1.96 5.48 6.97
C ALA A 73 2.19 6.90 7.45
N THR A 74 1.32 7.81 7.02
CA THR A 74 1.15 9.14 7.60
C THR A 74 -0.26 9.20 8.18
N ILE A 75 -0.36 9.35 9.50
CA ILE A 75 -1.63 9.52 10.20
C ILE A 75 -2.14 10.93 9.91
N ARG A 76 -3.39 11.06 9.47
CA ARG A 76 -3.97 12.30 8.93
C ARG A 76 -4.52 13.23 9.98
N ASN A 77 -5.06 12.66 11.05
CA ASN A 77 -5.79 13.38 12.08
C ASN A 77 -6.05 12.48 13.29
N GLN A 78 -6.62 13.07 14.34
CA GLN A 78 -6.99 12.37 15.56
C GLN A 78 -7.95 11.20 15.32
N GLN A 79 -8.92 11.35 14.42
CA GLN A 79 -9.89 10.29 14.14
C GLN A 79 -9.21 9.04 13.55
N GLU A 80 -8.25 9.21 12.65
CA GLU A 80 -7.49 8.09 12.09
C GLU A 80 -6.56 7.47 13.13
N LEU A 81 -5.95 8.29 13.99
CA LEU A 81 -5.16 7.83 15.12
C LEU A 81 -6.00 6.94 16.06
N ASP A 82 -7.18 7.40 16.47
CA ASP A 82 -8.07 6.68 17.37
C ASP A 82 -8.54 5.32 16.80
N LEU A 83 -8.58 5.18 15.47
CA LEU A 83 -8.91 3.92 14.79
C LEU A 83 -7.73 2.96 14.69
N ILE A 84 -6.50 3.48 14.59
CA ILE A 84 -5.27 2.69 14.41
C ILE A 84 -4.72 2.21 15.75
N VAL A 85 -4.71 3.06 16.78
CA VAL A 85 -4.13 2.76 18.09
C VAL A 85 -4.63 1.42 18.69
N PRO A 86 -5.95 1.09 18.66
CA PRO A 86 -6.44 -0.19 19.17
C PRO A 86 -5.95 -1.42 18.40
N LYS A 87 -5.34 -1.23 17.21
CA LYS A 87 -4.76 -2.30 16.39
C LYS A 87 -3.26 -2.47 16.63
N LEU A 88 -2.61 -1.57 17.36
CA LEU A 88 -1.20 -1.64 17.70
C LEU A 88 -0.96 -2.58 18.89
N GLU A 89 0.22 -3.18 18.96
CA GLU A 89 0.62 -3.89 20.17
C GLU A 89 0.97 -2.89 21.28
N TRP A 90 0.50 -3.15 22.49
CA TRP A 90 0.76 -2.30 23.63
C TRP A 90 2.26 -2.14 23.86
N ASP A 91 2.71 -0.91 24.11
CA ASP A 91 4.10 -0.55 24.38
C ASP A 91 5.09 -0.90 23.25
N SER A 92 4.58 -1.19 22.05
CA SER A 92 5.40 -1.43 20.87
C SER A 92 5.60 -0.16 20.05
N LYS A 93 6.75 -0.09 19.38
CA LYS A 93 7.19 1.04 18.55
C LYS A 93 6.84 0.79 17.10
N TYR A 94 6.24 1.77 16.43
CA TYR A 94 5.89 1.69 15.02
C TYR A 94 6.37 2.91 14.24
N TRP A 95 7.18 2.69 13.20
CA TRP A 95 7.59 3.74 12.29
C TRP A 95 6.42 4.33 11.50
N LEU A 96 6.42 5.66 11.37
CA LEU A 96 5.59 6.45 10.48
C LEU A 96 6.49 7.10 9.41
N PHE A 97 5.90 7.58 8.31
CA PHE A 97 6.67 8.26 7.27
C PHE A 97 7.22 9.63 7.71
N VAL A 98 6.61 10.26 8.71
CA VAL A 98 6.98 11.62 9.11
C VAL A 98 8.44 11.65 9.59
N ASN A 99 9.20 12.64 9.13
CA ASN A 99 10.63 12.84 9.39
C ASN A 99 11.00 14.30 9.16
N ASP A 100 12.13 14.76 9.69
CA ASP A 100 12.69 16.10 9.46
C ASP A 100 14.13 16.06 8.92
N LEU A 101 14.47 14.96 8.23
CA LEU A 101 15.77 14.73 7.55
C LEU A 101 16.21 15.87 6.61
N THR A 102 15.26 16.65 6.08
CA THR A 102 15.55 17.78 5.18
C THR A 102 15.96 19.03 5.97
N GLN A 103 15.27 19.31 7.07
CA GLN A 103 15.42 20.51 7.87
C GLN A 103 14.96 20.21 9.30
N GLU A 104 15.93 20.14 10.21
CA GLU A 104 15.74 19.97 11.65
C GLU A 104 14.59 20.85 12.20
N GLY A 105 13.68 20.21 12.94
CA GLY A 105 12.51 20.83 13.55
C GLY A 105 11.35 21.09 12.57
N THR A 106 11.51 20.77 11.29
CA THR A 106 10.47 20.87 10.25
C THR A 106 10.12 19.50 9.71
N PHE A 107 9.06 18.92 10.26
CA PHE A 107 8.62 17.57 9.93
C PHE A 107 7.82 17.54 8.61
N ASP A 108 8.31 16.74 7.66
CA ASP A 108 7.76 16.50 6.34
C ASP A 108 6.91 15.21 6.29
N SER A 109 5.90 15.18 5.41
CA SER A 109 5.22 13.93 5.04
C SER A 109 4.92 13.81 3.54
N ILE A 110 4.48 12.62 3.08
CA ILE A 110 4.14 12.40 1.66
C ILE A 110 2.91 13.22 1.24
N SER A 111 1.91 13.31 2.12
CA SER A 111 0.55 13.68 1.72
C SER A 111 0.00 14.92 2.42
N PHE A 112 0.60 15.35 3.54
CA PHE A 112 0.07 16.42 4.38
C PHE A 112 1.20 17.27 4.94
N ASN A 113 1.27 18.54 4.53
CA ASN A 113 2.24 19.50 5.05
C ASN A 113 1.48 20.73 5.59
N PRO A 114 1.54 21.02 6.90
CA PRO A 114 2.24 20.24 7.94
C PRO A 114 1.53 18.90 8.23
N PRO A 115 2.27 17.87 8.70
CA PRO A 115 1.68 16.60 9.11
C PRO A 115 0.90 16.75 10.42
N PHE A 116 -0.07 15.85 10.63
CA PHE A 116 -0.67 15.68 11.95
C PHE A 116 0.32 14.95 12.87
N LEU A 117 0.61 15.57 14.01
CA LEU A 117 1.56 15.09 15.00
C LEU A 117 0.91 15.13 16.39
N ASN A 118 0.77 13.95 17.00
CA ASN A 118 0.29 13.82 18.38
C ASN A 118 1.46 13.55 19.33
N TRP A 119 2.34 14.54 19.46
CA TRP A 119 3.56 14.42 20.26
C TRP A 119 3.26 14.02 21.70
N ARG A 120 4.11 13.16 22.27
CA ARG A 120 4.17 13.04 23.72
C ARG A 120 4.62 14.38 24.31
N GLN A 121 4.14 14.69 25.52
CA GLN A 121 4.68 15.83 26.27
C GLN A 121 6.20 15.73 26.38
N GLY A 122 6.90 16.79 25.94
CA GLY A 122 8.36 16.85 25.92
C GLY A 122 9.00 16.41 24.61
N GLN A 123 8.21 16.05 23.59
CA GLN A 123 8.67 15.70 22.25
C GLN A 123 8.20 16.74 21.22
N PRO A 124 8.88 16.87 20.07
CA PRO A 124 10.18 16.25 19.78
C PRO A 124 11.30 16.88 20.63
N ASP A 125 12.28 16.10 21.07
CA ASP A 125 13.42 16.60 21.88
C ASP A 125 14.78 16.52 21.20
N ASN A 126 14.82 15.91 20.01
CA ASN A 126 16.01 15.68 19.22
C ASN A 126 17.21 15.22 20.07
N TYR A 127 17.04 14.12 20.81
CA TYR A 127 18.02 13.70 21.78
C TYR A 127 19.39 13.44 21.13
N ASN A 128 20.44 14.06 21.67
CA ASN A 128 21.80 14.07 21.10
C ASN A 128 21.90 14.63 19.67
N SER A 129 20.91 15.40 19.20
CA SER A 129 20.89 15.99 17.85
C SER A 129 20.99 14.94 16.74
N ASN A 130 20.23 13.84 16.87
CA ASN A 130 20.30 12.68 15.97
C ASN A 130 18.96 11.93 15.86
N GLU A 131 17.82 12.59 16.06
CA GLU A 131 16.50 11.97 16.05
C GLU A 131 15.59 12.53 14.96
N ASP A 132 15.82 12.11 13.71
CA ASP A 132 15.14 12.72 12.56
C ASP A 132 13.86 11.98 12.09
N CYS A 133 13.48 10.86 12.73
CA CYS A 133 12.43 9.97 12.26
C CYS A 133 11.32 9.74 13.29
N VAL A 134 10.06 9.79 12.87
CA VAL A 134 8.92 9.69 13.79
C VAL A 134 8.42 8.26 13.95
N MET A 135 8.24 7.84 15.20
CA MET A 135 7.50 6.64 15.56
C MET A 135 6.31 6.93 16.47
N ILE A 136 5.37 6.00 16.52
CA ILE A 136 4.25 6.00 17.46
C ILE A 136 4.43 4.87 18.49
N ILE A 137 4.17 5.19 19.75
CA ILE A 137 4.08 4.25 20.88
C ILE A 137 2.75 4.49 21.58
N ASN A 138 1.90 3.47 21.65
CA ASN A 138 0.52 3.59 22.11
C ASN A 138 -0.21 4.69 21.31
N ASN A 139 -0.53 5.83 21.94
CA ASN A 139 -1.24 6.95 21.31
C ASN A 139 -0.33 8.15 20.96
N TYR A 140 0.94 8.13 21.33
CA TYR A 140 1.81 9.30 21.25
C TYR A 140 2.94 9.11 20.25
N MET A 141 3.31 10.20 19.61
CA MET A 141 4.42 10.27 18.66
C MET A 141 5.69 10.75 19.37
N TYR A 142 6.82 10.27 18.86
CA TYR A 142 8.17 10.52 19.34
C TYR A 142 9.08 10.67 18.12
N ASP A 143 10.00 11.63 18.15
CA ASP A 143 11.14 11.63 17.24
C ASP A 143 12.16 10.61 17.74
N SER A 144 12.93 10.05 16.81
CA SER A 144 13.94 9.06 17.16
C SER A 144 14.98 8.84 16.08
N VAL A 145 16.09 8.23 16.49
CA VAL A 145 17.17 7.82 15.61
C VAL A 145 16.65 6.87 14.54
N CYS A 146 16.73 7.26 13.27
CA CYS A 146 16.19 6.52 12.12
C CYS A 146 16.67 5.07 12.00
N ASP A 147 17.89 4.78 12.47
CA ASP A 147 18.50 3.44 12.41
C ASP A 147 18.00 2.48 13.50
N SER A 148 17.22 2.99 14.46
CA SER A 148 16.60 2.18 15.51
C SER A 148 15.69 1.11 14.91
N LYS A 149 15.52 -0.02 15.63
CA LYS A 149 14.65 -1.10 15.15
C LYS A 149 13.26 -0.97 15.77
N ALA A 150 12.25 -0.83 14.92
CA ALA A 150 10.84 -0.79 15.31
C ALA A 150 9.97 -1.55 14.30
N LEU A 151 8.74 -1.88 14.69
CA LEU A 151 7.71 -2.32 13.76
C LEU A 151 7.34 -1.14 12.84
N PHE A 152 6.47 -1.36 11.86
CA PHE A 152 6.08 -0.29 10.95
C PHE A 152 4.64 -0.44 10.47
N ILE A 153 4.07 0.69 10.04
CA ILE A 153 2.71 0.73 9.51
C ILE A 153 2.81 1.19 8.06
N CYS A 154 2.33 0.38 7.12
CA CYS A 154 2.18 0.82 5.73
C CYS A 154 0.74 1.27 5.47
N GLU A 155 0.58 2.20 4.54
CA GLU A 155 -0.69 2.66 4.03
C GLU A 155 -0.80 2.46 2.50
N ARG A 156 -2.04 2.35 2.05
CA ARG A 156 -2.44 2.44 0.64
C ARG A 156 -3.75 3.20 0.55
N TRP A 157 -3.91 3.97 -0.52
CA TRP A 157 -5.21 4.52 -0.91
C TRP A 157 -6.08 3.41 -1.49
N ASP A 158 -7.36 3.40 -1.14
CA ASP A 158 -8.29 2.49 -1.76
C ASP A 158 -8.45 2.87 -3.25
N VAL A 159 -7.95 1.99 -4.12
CA VAL A 159 -7.99 2.20 -5.57
C VAL A 159 -9.42 2.06 -6.10
N THR A 160 -10.32 1.42 -5.36
CA THR A 160 -11.72 1.23 -5.77
C THR A 160 -12.50 2.55 -5.70
N LYS A 161 -12.35 3.32 -4.62
CA LYS A 161 -12.96 4.65 -4.50
C LYS A 161 -12.45 5.66 -5.53
N ARG A 162 -11.15 5.66 -5.84
CA ARG A 162 -10.61 6.54 -6.89
C ARG A 162 -11.21 6.24 -8.25
N LYS A 163 -11.43 4.96 -8.58
CA LYS A 163 -12.09 4.58 -9.84
C LYS A 163 -13.57 4.97 -9.88
N GLU A 164 -14.28 4.93 -8.75
CA GLU A 164 -15.66 5.39 -8.66
C GLU A 164 -15.77 6.92 -8.80
N GLU A 165 -14.87 7.68 -8.18
CA GLU A 165 -14.80 9.15 -8.31
C GLU A 165 -14.33 9.60 -9.70
N GLU A 166 -13.37 8.89 -10.30
CA GLU A 166 -12.89 9.12 -11.67
C GLU A 166 -13.98 8.74 -12.70
N SER A 167 -14.70 7.64 -12.49
CA SER A 167 -15.85 7.26 -13.33
C SER A 167 -17.02 8.23 -13.21
N SER A 168 -17.30 8.76 -12.01
CA SER A 168 -18.38 9.72 -11.77
C SER A 168 -18.06 11.09 -12.37
N SER A 169 -16.80 11.53 -12.28
CA SER A 169 -16.36 12.78 -12.91
C SER A 169 -16.34 12.69 -14.44
N ASP A 170 -15.91 11.56 -15.00
CA ASP A 170 -16.01 11.29 -16.44
C ASP A 170 -17.47 11.29 -16.93
N GLU A 171 -18.40 10.71 -16.16
CA GLU A 171 -19.83 10.70 -16.48
C GLU A 171 -20.45 12.12 -16.42
N LEU A 172 -20.05 12.95 -15.45
CA LEU A 172 -20.44 14.36 -15.36
C LEU A 172 -19.88 15.21 -16.51
N LEU A 173 -18.65 14.94 -16.96
CA LEU A 173 -18.04 15.61 -18.11
C LEU A 173 -18.73 15.23 -19.42
N ILE A 174 -19.15 13.97 -19.57
CA ILE A 174 -19.94 13.50 -20.70
C ILE A 174 -21.32 14.18 -20.70
N PHE A 175 -21.99 14.21 -19.55
CA PHE A 175 -23.31 14.85 -19.40
C PHE A 175 -23.29 16.35 -19.73
N ASN A 176 -22.29 17.09 -19.26
CA ASN A 176 -22.15 18.51 -19.61
C ASN A 176 -21.84 18.73 -21.10
N ARG A 177 -21.10 17.81 -21.74
CA ARG A 177 -20.79 17.88 -23.17
C ARG A 177 -22.01 17.57 -24.06
N THR A 178 -22.91 16.68 -23.62
CA THR A 178 -24.19 16.44 -24.32
C THR A 178 -25.16 17.59 -24.12
N TYR A 179 -25.20 18.23 -22.95
CA TYR A 179 -26.06 19.39 -22.68
C TYR A 179 -25.65 20.62 -23.51
N VAL A 180 -24.35 20.92 -23.61
CA VAL A 180 -23.83 22.05 -24.43
C VAL A 180 -23.97 21.82 -25.94
N LYS A 181 -24.19 20.57 -26.39
CA LYS A 181 -24.48 20.24 -27.80
C LYS A 181 -25.97 20.10 -28.11
N GLY A 182 -26.84 20.34 -27.12
CA GLY A 182 -28.28 20.18 -27.23
C GLY A 182 -29.04 21.42 -26.78
N ASP A 183 -28.76 22.56 -27.40
CA ASP A 183 -29.67 23.71 -27.42
C ASP A 183 -30.33 23.78 -28.80
N PHE A 184 -31.64 23.51 -28.82
CA PHE A 184 -32.71 23.89 -29.76
C PHE A 184 -32.44 23.96 -31.28
#